data_AF-A0AAW2ELM9-F1
#
_entry.id   AF-A0AAW2ELM9-F1
#
_cell.length_a   1.000
_cell.length_b   1.000
_cell.length_c   1.000
_cell.angle_alpha   90.00
_cell.angle_beta   90.00
_cell.angle_gamma   90.00
#
_symmetry.space_group_name_H-M   'P 1'
#
loop_
_entity.id
_entity.type
_entity.pdbx_description
1 polymer ?
#
loop_
_entity_poly.entity_id
_entity_poly.type
_entity_poly.pdbx_seq_one_letter_code
_entity_poly.pdbx_strand_id
1 'polypeptide(L)' 'MIDVAESLDEHTLNIFTAKCLECIPNTYVFSKNLSEHVIETYSSSLPCAIVRPSMGTNFFNIKNKFLF' A
#
# COMPACT_ATOMS: atom_id res chain seq x y z
N MET A 1 -1.66 2.54 9.36
CA MET A 1 -2.78 1.61 9.00
C MET A 1 -2.78 0.34 9.84
N ILE A 2 -1.62 -0.23 10.16
CA ILE A 2 -1.52 -1.43 11.02
C ILE A 2 -2.00 -1.12 12.45
N ASP A 3 -1.55 -0.03 13.06
CA ASP A 3 -1.98 0.35 14.42
C ASP A 3 -3.49 0.62 14.53
N VAL A 4 -4.08 1.10 13.43
CA VAL A 4 -5.53 1.34 13.31
C VAL A 4 -6.27 0.01 13.24
N ALA A 5 -5.73 -0.99 12.54
CA ALA A 5 -6.32 -2.32 12.52
C ALA A 5 -6.20 -3.03 13.88
N GLU A 6 -5.10 -2.81 14.62
CA GLU A 6 -4.90 -3.38 15.96
C GLU A 6 -5.72 -2.70 17.06
N SER A 7 -6.06 -1.41 16.89
CA SER A 7 -6.83 -0.64 17.87
C SER A 7 -8.36 -0.67 17.64
N LEU A 8 -8.83 -1.15 16.49
CA LEU A 8 -10.25 -1.15 16.13
C LEU A 8 -10.94 -2.48 16.47
N ASP A 9 -12.18 -2.39 16.95
CA ASP A 9 -13.08 -3.53 17.11
C ASP A 9 -13.35 -4.26 15.80
N GLU A 10 -13.52 -5.59 15.87
CA GLU A 10 -13.69 -6.48 14.72
C GLU A 10 -14.83 -6.03 13.79
N HIS A 11 -15.94 -5.58 14.36
CA HIS A 11 -17.09 -5.08 13.60
C HIS A 11 -16.75 -3.82 12.78
N THR A 12 -15.98 -2.90 13.36
CA THR A 12 -15.55 -1.68 12.67
C THR A 12 -14.52 -2.00 11.60
N LEU A 13 -13.59 -2.91 11.90
CA LEU A 13 -12.59 -3.38 10.95
C LEU A 13 -13.22 -4.05 9.73
N ASN A 14 -14.30 -4.82 9.92
CA ASN A 14 -14.99 -5.50 8.84
C ASN A 14 -15.73 -4.51 7.91
N ILE A 15 -16.36 -3.47 8.49
CA ILE A 15 -16.95 -2.36 7.71
C ILE A 15 -15.86 -1.62 6.93
N PHE A 16 -14.72 -1.35 7.56
CA PHE A 16 -13.61 -0.65 6.92
C PHE A 16 -13.03 -1.47 5.77
N THR A 17 -12.85 -2.78 5.98
CA THR A 17 -12.38 -3.72 4.98
C THR A 17 -13.33 -3.78 3.79
N ALA A 18 -14.65 -3.87 4.02
CA ALA A 18 -15.65 -3.85 2.96
C ALA A 18 -15.57 -2.56 2.13
N LYS A 19 -15.49 -1.38 2.78
CA LYS A 19 -15.34 -0.09 2.08
C LYS A 19 -14.03 0.02 1.31
N CYS A 20 -12.93 -0.47 1.86
CA CYS A 20 -11.63 -0.48 1.19
C CYS A 20 -11.64 -1.39 -0.05
N LEU A 21 -12.27 -2.57 0.06
CA LEU A 21 -12.39 -3.51 -1.06
C LEU A 21 -13.35 -2.98 -2.14
N GLU A 22 -14.43 -2.28 -1.77
CA GLU A 22 -15.32 -1.64 -2.74
C GLU A 22 -14.65 -0.51 -3.53
N CYS A 23 -13.75 0.25 -2.89
CA CYS A 23 -13.03 1.34 -3.56
C CYS A 23 -11.89 0.86 -4.47
N ILE A 24 -11.47 -0.41 -4.39
CA ILE A 24 -10.27 -0.89 -5.07
C ILE A 24 -10.65 -1.98 -6.07
N PRO A 25 -10.26 -1.84 -7.35
CA PRO A 25 -10.73 -2.72 -8.42
C PRO A 25 -10.29 -4.18 -8.27
N ASN A 26 -9.27 -4.46 -7.47
CA ASN A 26 -8.83 -5.80 -7.15
C ASN A 26 -8.03 -5.84 -5.84
N THR A 27 -8.02 -7.01 -5.21
CA THR A 27 -7.25 -7.26 -3.98
C THR A 27 -5.73 -7.11 -4.18
N TYR A 28 -5.22 -7.26 -5.40
CA TYR A 28 -3.80 -7.06 -5.71
C TYR A 28 -3.36 -5.59 -5.55
N VAL A 29 -4.15 -4.65 -6.05
CA VAL A 29 -3.91 -3.20 -5.94
C VAL A 29 -4.03 -2.76 -4.48
N PHE A 30 -4.94 -3.36 -3.71
CA PHE A 30 -5.05 -3.13 -2.27
C PHE A 30 -3.76 -3.52 -1.55
N SER A 31 -3.29 -4.76 -1.74
CA SER A 31 -2.05 -5.24 -1.13
C SER A 31 -0.83 -4.45 -1.58
N LYS A 32 -0.75 -4.03 -2.85
CA LYS A 32 0.34 -3.18 -3.34
C LYS A 32 0.34 -1.81 -2.67
N ASN A 33 -0.80 -1.14 -2.60
CA ASN A 33 -0.90 0.17 -1.94
C ASN A 33 -0.61 0.07 -0.44
N LEU A 34 -1.07 -0.99 0.22
CA LEU A 34 -0.78 -1.24 1.64
C LEU A 34 0.72 -1.41 1.87
N SER A 35 1.38 -2.29 1.10
CA SER A 35 2.82 -2.53 1.23
C SER A 35 3.65 -1.27 0.98
N GLU A 36 3.25 -0.43 0.04
CA GLU A 36 3.94 0.84 -0.21
C GLU A 36 3.81 1.81 0.96
N HIS A 37 2.63 1.92 1.56
CA HIS A 37 2.41 2.77 2.73
C HIS A 37 3.18 2.27 3.96
N VAL A 38 3.26 0.94 4.13
CA VAL A 38 4.10 0.31 5.16
C VAL A 38 5.56 0.65 4.91
N ILE A 39 6.07 0.43 3.70
CA ILE A 39 7.46 0.76 3.35
C ILE A 39 7.75 2.25 3.54
N GLU A 40 6.85 3.15 3.19
CA GLU A 40 7.00 4.60 3.42
C GLU A 40 7.10 4.91 4.92
N THR A 41 6.31 4.24 5.75
CA THR A 41 6.36 4.40 7.22
C THR A 41 7.71 3.92 7.78
N TYR A 42 8.19 2.76 7.29
CA TYR A 42 9.47 2.17 7.70
C TYR A 42 10.69 2.76 6.97
N SER A 43 10.50 3.61 5.94
CA SER A 43 11.61 4.14 5.14
C SER A 43 12.54 5.04 5.95
N SER A 44 12.00 5.64 7.03
CA SER A 44 12.76 6.40 8.01
C SER A 44 13.77 5.55 8.79
N SER A 45 13.54 4.24 8.90
CA SER A 45 14.39 3.31 9.67
C SER A 45 15.15 2.31 8.79
N LEU A 46 14.71 2.07 7.56
CA LEU A 46 15.27 1.07 6.65
C LEU A 46 15.39 1.65 5.23
N PRO A 47 16.57 1.60 4.59
CA PRO A 47 16.72 2.05 3.21
C PRO A 47 15.92 1.11 2.31
N CYS A 48 14.79 1.60 1.78
CA CYS A 48 13.91 0.84 0.91
C CYS A 48 13.51 1.67 -0.32
N ALA A 49 13.47 1.02 -1.49
CA ALA A 49 13.08 1.64 -2.75
C ALA A 49 11.78 1.00 -3.25
N ILE A 50 10.74 1.82 -3.44
CA ILE A 50 9.48 1.39 -4.02
C ILE A 50 9.57 1.52 -5.55
N VAL A 51 9.56 0.38 -6.26
CA VAL A 51 9.47 0.35 -7.72
C VAL A 51 8.02 0.00 -8.10
N ARG A 52 7.35 0.90 -8.82
CA ARG A 52 6.02 0.67 -9.41
C ARG A 52 6.15 0.31 -10.88
N PRO A 53 6.23 -0.99 -11.24
CA PRO A 53 6.18 -1.39 -12.64
C PRO A 53 4.79 -1.09 -13.21
N SER A 54 4.71 -0.44 -14.37
CA SER A 54 3.46 -0.28 -15.11
C SER A 54 3.01 -1.62 -15.68
N MET A 55 1.76 -2.00 -15.45
CA MET A 55 1.16 -3.18 -16.07
C MET A 55 0.93 -2.89 -17.56
N GLY A 56 1.83 -3.37 -18.43
CA GLY A 56 1.72 -3.23 -19.89
C GLY A 56 3.05 -2.87 -20.56
N THR A 57 3.64 -3.86 -21.24
CA THR A 57 4.64 -3.92 -22.33
C THR A 57 5.75 -2.86 -22.54
N ASN A 58 5.65 -1.61 -22.09
CA ASN A 58 6.67 -0.57 -22.35
C ASN A 58 7.34 -0.13 -21.04
N PHE A 59 8.38 -0.88 -20.72
CA PHE A 59 9.28 -0.75 -19.57
C PHE A 59 10.17 0.49 -19.72
N PHE A 60 9.79 1.61 -19.10
CA PHE A 60 10.64 2.61 -18.41
C PHE A 60 9.83 3.91 -18.21
N ASN A 61 9.23 4.07 -17.04
CA ASN A 61 9.00 5.41 -16.51
C ASN A 61 9.42 5.40 -15.05
N ILE A 62 10.72 5.59 -14.86
CA ILE A 62 11.34 5.69 -13.55
C ILE A 62 10.89 7.02 -12.93
N LYS A 63 9.80 6.97 -12.18
CA LYS A 63 9.63 7.91 -11.06
C LYS A 63 10.35 7.32 -9.86
N ASN A 64 11.68 7.45 -9.87
CA ASN A 64 12.50 7.20 -8.69
C ASN A 64 12.12 8.26 -7.64
N LYS A 65 11.16 7.95 -6.78
CA LYS A 65 11.02 8.67 -5.52
C LYS A 65 11.98 8.00 -4.54
N PHE A 66 13.25 8.40 -4.61
CA PHE A 66 14.20 8.16 -3.53
C PHE A 66 13.70 8.95 -2.33
N LEU A 67 13.03 8.27 -1.40
CA LEU A 67 12.83 8.77 -0.05
C LEU A 67 14.12 8.45 0.70
N PHE A 68 15.02 9.44 0.74
CA PHE A 68 16.11 9.49 1.71
C PHE A 68 15.59 10.01 3.04
#